data_AF-A0AAD5GWY6-F1
#
_entry.id   AF-A0AAD5GWY6-F1
#
_cell.length_a   1.000
_cell.length_b   1.000
_cell.length_c   1.000
_cell.angle_alpha   90.00
_cell.angle_beta   90.00
_cell.angle_gamma   90.00
#
_symmetry.space_group_name_H-M   'P 1'
#
loop_
_entity.id
_entity.type
_entity.pdbx_description
1 polymer ?
#
loop_
_entity_poly.entity_id
_entity_poly.type
_entity_poly.pdbx_seq_one_letter_code
_entity_poly.pdbx_strand_id
1 'polypeptide(L)'
;MIQSYQHQHNFTYNWIVRTRVDGYWSSPLPPELFIPKQYVVPSGSSYGGFNDRFGVGDYTTSIAALSRLSIIPELDLAEFRYLNSESAFQAQLSIRNITCVTKRVVPFCIVSDRRYRFPPKRLDVPVAAISSTGPLNGAKCRPYRGWNWADNGDSGIRLCDAHRKWEDGWPDIFDHVAGSKLATKRKWVSELSISRCVADFEEMRRRTPLWEVPLAVNVCSYGSDSALT
;
A
#
# COMPACT_ATOMS: atom_id res chain seq x y z
N MET A 1 8.02 16.88 -7.93
CA MET A 1 8.36 16.42 -6.56
C MET A 1 9.72 15.72 -6.49
N ILE A 2 9.89 14.48 -7.01
CA ILE A 2 11.16 13.74 -6.85
C ILE A 2 12.35 14.49 -7.46
N GLN A 3 12.24 14.89 -8.74
CA GLN A 3 13.28 15.65 -9.44
C GLN A 3 13.60 16.97 -8.74
N SER A 4 12.56 17.73 -8.36
CA SER A 4 12.67 19.01 -7.68
C SER A 4 13.45 18.86 -6.38
N TYR A 5 13.17 17.81 -5.61
CA TYR A 5 13.84 17.54 -4.33
C TYR A 5 15.31 17.15 -4.50
N GLN A 6 15.63 16.27 -5.46
CA GLN A 6 17.01 15.93 -5.82
C GLN A 6 17.82 17.17 -6.21
N HIS A 7 17.25 18.04 -7.04
CA HIS A 7 17.91 19.26 -7.49
C HIS A 7 18.13 20.25 -6.34
N GLN A 8 17.11 20.47 -5.50
CA GLN A 8 17.20 21.39 -4.37
C GLN A 8 18.25 20.98 -3.35
N HIS A 9 18.47 19.68 -3.17
CA HIS A 9 19.37 19.13 -2.14
C HIS A 9 20.65 18.50 -2.69
N ASN A 10 20.91 18.64 -4.00
CA ASN A 10 22.11 18.16 -4.68
C ASN A 10 22.45 16.68 -4.40
N PHE A 11 21.46 15.80 -4.54
CA PHE A 11 21.67 14.35 -4.44
C PHE A 11 20.77 13.59 -5.41
N THR A 12 21.06 12.31 -5.65
CA THR A 12 20.23 11.43 -6.48
C THR A 12 19.79 10.20 -5.69
N TYR A 13 18.53 9.81 -5.85
CA TYR A 13 18.04 8.54 -5.33
C TYR A 13 18.56 7.38 -6.19
N ASN A 14 19.24 6.42 -5.56
CA ASN A 14 19.49 5.13 -6.19
C ASN A 14 18.18 4.36 -6.41
N TRP A 15 17.26 4.48 -5.46
CA TRP A 15 16.01 3.74 -5.43
C TRP A 15 14.88 4.60 -4.89
N ILE A 16 13.70 4.44 -5.46
CA ILE A 16 12.47 5.05 -5.02
C ILE A 16 11.50 3.91 -4.71
N VAL A 17 11.01 3.91 -3.48
CA VAL A 17 9.99 2.98 -3.01
C VAL A 17 8.68 3.74 -2.90
N ARG A 18 7.68 3.30 -3.68
CA ARG A 18 6.34 3.88 -3.69
C ARG A 18 5.39 2.92 -3.00
N THR A 19 4.68 3.42 -2.00
CA THR A 19 3.64 2.69 -1.29
C THR A 19 2.44 3.61 -1.00
N ARG A 20 1.40 3.05 -0.39
CA ARG A 20 0.25 3.79 0.14
C ARG A 20 0.35 3.92 1.66
N VAL A 21 -0.33 4.91 2.22
CA VAL A 21 -0.36 5.16 3.68
C VAL A 21 -1.07 4.04 4.44
N ASP A 22 -2.02 3.34 3.80
CA ASP A 22 -2.68 2.14 4.32
C ASP A 22 -1.85 0.85 4.14
N GLY A 23 -0.55 0.99 3.87
CA GLY A 23 0.39 -0.10 3.73
C GLY A 23 0.97 -0.59 5.06
N TYR A 24 0.92 -1.90 5.30
CA TYR A 24 1.58 -2.56 6.42
C TYR A 24 2.76 -3.39 5.93
N TRP A 25 3.85 -3.36 6.69
CA TRP A 25 5.10 -4.03 6.39
C TRP A 25 5.38 -5.05 7.48
N SER A 26 5.45 -6.33 7.10
CA SER A 26 5.71 -7.41 8.06
C SER A 26 7.19 -7.63 8.33
N SER A 27 8.08 -7.14 7.47
CA SER A 27 9.54 -7.20 7.63
C SER A 27 10.24 -6.16 6.73
N PRO A 28 11.56 -5.92 6.93
CA PRO A 28 12.34 -5.06 6.05
C PRO A 28 12.32 -5.54 4.59
N LEU A 29 12.52 -4.60 3.65
CA LEU A 29 12.57 -4.96 2.25
C LEU A 29 13.81 -5.82 1.92
N PRO A 30 13.63 -6.95 1.24
CA PRO A 30 14.75 -7.77 0.82
C PRO A 30 15.49 -7.09 -0.35
N PRO A 31 16.84 -7.13 -0.39
CA PRO A 31 17.65 -6.47 -1.42
C PRO A 31 17.29 -6.85 -2.87
N GLU A 32 16.71 -8.03 -3.07
CA GLU A 32 16.33 -8.60 -4.37
C GLU A 32 15.18 -7.86 -5.06
N LEU A 33 14.56 -6.88 -4.37
CA LEU A 33 13.56 -5.97 -4.96
C LEU A 33 14.19 -4.77 -5.68
N PHE A 34 15.48 -4.50 -5.47
CA PHE A 34 16.17 -3.34 -6.00
C PHE A 34 16.92 -3.72 -7.30
N ILE A 35 16.19 -3.81 -8.40
CA ILE A 35 16.72 -4.28 -9.70
C ILE A 35 16.91 -3.10 -10.67
N PRO A 36 18.14 -2.87 -11.18
CA PRO A 36 18.41 -1.71 -12.02
C PRO A 36 17.61 -1.75 -13.33
N LYS A 37 17.13 -0.58 -13.78
CA LYS A 37 16.39 -0.41 -15.05
C LYS A 37 15.09 -1.19 -15.14
N GLN A 38 14.59 -1.70 -14.01
CA GLN A 38 13.32 -2.44 -13.94
C GLN A 38 12.41 -1.79 -12.89
N TYR A 39 11.11 -1.97 -13.08
CA TYR A 39 10.12 -1.60 -12.08
C TYR A 39 9.61 -2.87 -11.39
N VAL A 40 9.75 -2.96 -10.08
CA VAL A 40 9.41 -4.16 -9.31
C VAL A 40 8.08 -3.96 -8.60
N VAL A 41 7.16 -4.89 -8.80
CA VAL A 41 5.84 -4.93 -8.14
C VAL A 41 5.61 -6.27 -7.45
N PRO A 42 4.70 -6.37 -6.46
CA PRO A 42 4.32 -7.64 -5.89
C PRO A 42 3.51 -8.47 -6.89
N SER A 43 3.62 -9.80 -6.82
CA SER A 43 2.82 -10.70 -7.64
C SER A 43 1.39 -10.90 -7.13
N GLY A 44 1.12 -10.60 -5.86
CA GLY A 44 -0.21 -10.79 -5.27
C GLY A 44 -1.19 -9.69 -5.69
N SER A 45 -2.48 -10.00 -5.73
CA SER A 45 -3.58 -9.07 -6.07
C SER A 45 -3.44 -8.40 -7.45
N SER A 46 -3.28 -9.20 -8.50
CA SER A 46 -3.32 -8.76 -9.90
C SER A 46 -4.65 -9.20 -10.58
N TYR A 47 -5.46 -8.24 -11.02
CA TYR A 47 -6.75 -8.40 -11.70
C TYR A 47 -6.60 -8.08 -13.20
N GLY A 48 -5.71 -8.82 -13.87
CA GLY A 48 -5.40 -8.61 -15.29
C GLY A 48 -4.46 -7.45 -15.56
N GLY A 49 -3.64 -7.06 -14.57
CA GLY A 49 -2.66 -5.99 -14.65
C GLY A 49 -1.52 -6.16 -13.65
N PHE A 50 -0.78 -5.08 -13.40
CA PHE A 50 0.25 -5.05 -12.36
C PHE A 50 -0.28 -4.44 -11.06
N ASN A 51 0.08 -5.04 -9.93
CA ASN A 51 -0.26 -4.50 -8.62
C ASN A 51 0.39 -3.11 -8.45
N ASP A 52 -0.43 -2.08 -8.48
CA ASP A 52 -0.03 -0.68 -8.47
C ASP A 52 0.05 -0.10 -7.05
N ARG A 53 -0.03 -0.93 -6.01
CA ARG A 53 -0.12 -0.47 -4.60
C ARG A 53 1.24 -0.37 -3.93
N PHE A 54 2.21 -1.10 -4.45
CA PHE A 54 3.62 -1.06 -4.06
C PHE A 54 4.48 -1.10 -5.32
N GLY A 55 5.58 -0.35 -5.31
CA GLY A 55 6.56 -0.43 -6.39
C GLY A 55 7.95 0.02 -5.95
N VAL A 56 8.97 -0.59 -6.54
CA VAL A 56 10.38 -0.22 -6.37
C VAL A 56 10.97 0.01 -7.74
N GLY A 57 11.68 1.13 -7.91
CA GLY A 57 12.37 1.43 -9.16
C GLY A 57 13.52 2.38 -8.95
N ASP A 58 14.37 2.51 -9.96
CA ASP A 58 15.29 3.65 -10.05
C ASP A 58 14.52 4.92 -10.44
N TYR A 59 15.24 6.04 -10.60
CA TYR A 59 14.64 7.30 -10.99
C TYR A 59 13.82 7.19 -12.28
N THR A 60 14.38 6.62 -13.34
CA THR A 60 13.75 6.54 -14.66
C THR A 60 12.48 5.70 -14.62
N THR A 61 12.56 4.49 -14.05
CA THR A 61 11.39 3.60 -13.99
C THR A 61 10.32 4.13 -13.06
N SER A 62 10.69 4.84 -11.99
CA SER A 62 9.74 5.45 -11.06
C SER A 62 9.02 6.66 -11.63
N ILE A 63 9.69 7.51 -12.41
CA ILE A 63 9.03 8.63 -13.10
C ILE A 63 8.00 8.10 -14.11
N ALA A 64 8.37 7.07 -14.87
CA ALA A 64 7.44 6.40 -15.77
C ALA A 64 6.25 5.79 -15.00
N ALA A 65 6.48 5.11 -13.87
CA ALA A 65 5.42 4.55 -13.02
C ALA A 65 4.52 5.60 -12.34
N LEU A 66 5.00 6.83 -12.15
CA LEU A 66 4.25 7.91 -11.52
C LEU A 66 3.54 8.83 -12.52
N SER A 67 3.61 8.52 -13.82
CA SER A 67 3.00 9.32 -14.91
C SER A 67 1.47 9.35 -14.93
N ARG A 68 0.79 8.64 -14.02
CA ARG A 68 -0.65 8.60 -13.73
C ARG A 68 -1.56 9.33 -14.74
N LEU A 69 -1.93 10.57 -14.44
CA LEU A 69 -2.90 11.33 -15.25
C LEU A 69 -2.24 11.93 -16.50
N SER A 70 -0.95 12.27 -16.43
CA SER A 70 -0.22 12.86 -17.56
C SER A 70 -0.08 11.92 -18.75
N ILE A 71 -0.19 10.59 -18.55
CA ILE A 71 -0.08 9.62 -19.65
C ILE A 71 -1.41 9.32 -20.34
N ILE A 72 -2.54 9.83 -19.85
CA ILE A 72 -3.87 9.53 -20.39
C ILE A 72 -3.95 9.80 -21.90
N PRO A 73 -3.46 10.93 -22.46
CA PRO A 73 -3.50 11.17 -23.90
C PRO A 73 -2.72 10.12 -24.71
N GLU A 74 -1.62 9.61 -24.19
CA GLU A 74 -0.80 8.61 -24.87
C GLU A 74 -1.46 7.21 -24.80
N LEU A 75 -2.11 6.89 -23.69
CA LEU A 75 -2.95 5.69 -23.56
C LEU A 75 -4.12 5.74 -24.56
N ASP A 76 -4.76 6.90 -24.67
CA ASP A 76 -5.87 7.16 -25.60
C ASP A 76 -5.46 6.94 -27.07
N LEU A 77 -4.32 7.54 -27.46
CA LEU A 77 -3.72 7.40 -28.80
C LEU A 77 -3.30 5.96 -29.11
N ALA A 78 -2.86 5.20 -28.10
CA ALA A 78 -2.51 3.79 -28.23
C ALA A 78 -3.73 2.86 -28.07
N GLU A 79 -4.95 3.40 -28.13
CA GLU A 79 -6.23 2.67 -28.07
C GLU A 79 -6.45 1.86 -26.78
N PHE A 80 -5.76 2.21 -25.69
CA PHE A 80 -6.01 1.62 -24.38
C PHE A 80 -7.30 2.20 -23.78
N ARG A 81 -8.39 1.41 -23.80
CA ARG A 81 -9.73 1.79 -23.33
C ARG A 81 -10.22 0.91 -22.20
N TYR A 82 -11.12 1.44 -21.36
CA TYR A 82 -11.85 0.70 -20.30
C TYR A 82 -10.95 -0.09 -19.34
N LEU A 83 -9.74 0.40 -19.09
CA LEU A 83 -8.78 -0.27 -18.22
C LEU A 83 -9.14 -0.03 -16.75
N ASN A 84 -9.05 -1.10 -15.94
CA ASN A 84 -9.00 -0.95 -14.49
C ASN A 84 -7.63 -0.37 -14.07
N SER A 85 -7.48 -0.02 -12.79
CA SER A 85 -6.26 0.63 -12.30
C SER A 85 -4.97 -0.16 -12.59
N GLU A 86 -5.01 -1.48 -12.47
CA GLU A 86 -3.83 -2.34 -12.60
C GLU A 86 -3.45 -2.56 -14.07
N SER A 87 -4.45 -2.73 -14.95
CA SER A 87 -4.23 -2.81 -16.39
C SER A 87 -3.78 -1.47 -16.97
N ALA A 88 -4.33 -0.35 -16.48
CA ALA A 88 -3.88 1.00 -16.85
C ALA A 88 -2.42 1.22 -16.43
N PHE A 89 -2.05 0.77 -15.23
CA PHE A 89 -0.69 0.84 -14.76
C PHE A 89 0.27 0.00 -15.62
N GLN A 90 -0.13 -1.22 -16.01
CA GLN A 90 0.64 -2.03 -16.95
C GLN A 90 0.81 -1.36 -18.32
N ALA A 91 -0.28 -0.82 -18.90
CA ALA A 91 -0.24 -0.13 -20.17
C ALA A 91 0.69 1.10 -20.14
N GLN A 92 0.66 1.86 -19.05
CA GLN A 92 1.54 3.00 -18.83
C GLN A 92 3.04 2.59 -18.88
N LEU A 93 3.41 1.51 -18.20
CA LEU A 93 4.79 1.02 -18.24
C LEU A 93 5.18 0.52 -19.65
N SER A 94 4.24 -0.11 -20.36
CA SER A 94 4.45 -0.57 -21.73
C SER A 94 4.70 0.59 -22.71
N ILE A 95 3.89 1.65 -22.66
CA ILE A 95 4.07 2.84 -23.52
C ILE A 95 5.44 3.48 -23.29
N ARG A 96 5.90 3.47 -22.03
CA ARG A 96 7.21 4.03 -21.65
C ARG A 96 8.38 3.05 -21.86
N ASN A 97 8.15 1.87 -22.45
CA ASN A 97 9.15 0.82 -22.65
C ASN A 97 9.87 0.41 -21.34
N ILE A 98 9.14 0.38 -20.23
CA ILE A 98 9.67 -0.02 -18.93
C ILE A 98 9.40 -1.50 -18.68
N THR A 99 10.47 -2.25 -18.46
CA THR A 99 10.38 -3.64 -18.01
C THR A 99 9.89 -3.71 -16.57
N CYS A 100 8.74 -4.35 -16.36
CA CYS A 100 8.17 -4.59 -15.05
C CYS A 100 8.40 -6.04 -14.61
N VAL A 101 8.83 -6.26 -13.36
CA VAL A 101 9.04 -7.58 -12.77
C VAL A 101 8.16 -7.78 -11.56
N THR A 102 7.45 -8.90 -11.53
CA THR A 102 6.64 -9.32 -10.39
C THR A 102 7.46 -10.15 -9.42
N LYS A 103 7.43 -9.83 -8.12
CA LYS A 103 8.10 -10.58 -7.06
C LYS A 103 7.10 -11.24 -6.11
N ARG A 104 7.40 -12.48 -5.72
CA ARG A 104 6.60 -13.32 -4.82
C ARG A 104 7.03 -13.25 -3.35
N VAL A 105 8.00 -12.40 -3.03
CA VAL A 105 8.47 -12.20 -1.65
C VAL A 105 8.57 -10.71 -1.40
N VAL A 106 7.41 -10.10 -1.14
CA VAL A 106 7.30 -8.71 -0.71
C VAL A 106 6.59 -8.69 0.64
N PRO A 107 7.23 -8.26 1.73
CA PRO A 107 6.67 -8.28 3.08
C PRO A 107 5.73 -7.11 3.31
N PHE A 108 4.72 -7.00 2.46
CA PHE A 108 3.85 -5.84 2.35
C PHE A 108 2.40 -6.25 2.10
N CYS A 109 1.46 -5.56 2.73
CA CYS A 109 0.04 -5.70 2.44
C CYS A 109 -0.69 -4.37 2.58
N ILE A 110 -1.91 -4.30 2.06
CA ILE A 110 -2.79 -3.15 2.25
C ILE A 110 -3.82 -3.48 3.31
N VAL A 111 -3.73 -2.78 4.44
CA VAL A 111 -4.70 -2.88 5.52
C VAL A 111 -6.02 -2.30 5.03
N SER A 112 -7.11 -3.03 5.23
CA SER A 112 -8.43 -2.59 4.77
C SER A 112 -9.53 -2.94 5.74
N ASP A 113 -10.49 -2.04 5.90
CA ASP A 113 -11.76 -2.21 6.63
C ASP A 113 -12.93 -2.65 5.73
N ARG A 114 -12.76 -2.60 4.40
CA ARG A 114 -13.77 -2.95 3.40
C ARG A 114 -14.30 -4.36 3.56
N ARG A 115 -15.58 -4.61 3.40
CA ARG A 115 -16.11 -5.98 3.44
C ARG A 115 -15.86 -6.68 2.11
N TYR A 116 -15.40 -7.93 2.18
CA TYR A 116 -15.16 -8.78 1.01
C TYR A 116 -15.96 -10.06 1.16
N ARG A 117 -16.36 -10.65 0.03
CA ARG A 117 -17.06 -11.93 0.04
C ARG A 117 -16.13 -13.01 0.62
N PHE A 118 -16.69 -13.86 1.48
CA PHE A 118 -16.00 -15.02 2.05
C PHE A 118 -16.91 -16.26 2.05
N PRO A 119 -16.40 -17.46 1.71
CA PRO A 119 -15.07 -17.72 1.14
C PRO A 119 -14.92 -17.06 -0.25
N PRO A 120 -13.70 -16.62 -0.63
CA PRO A 120 -13.48 -15.97 -1.92
C PRO A 120 -13.70 -16.97 -3.07
N LYS A 121 -14.43 -16.56 -4.11
CA LYS A 121 -14.56 -17.29 -5.37
C LYS A 121 -13.48 -16.88 -6.36
N ARG A 122 -13.48 -17.52 -7.55
CA ARG A 122 -12.63 -17.13 -8.68
C ARG A 122 -12.88 -15.64 -8.99
N LEU A 123 -11.83 -14.82 -8.89
CA LEU A 123 -11.82 -13.35 -9.07
C LEU A 123 -12.26 -12.51 -7.86
N ASP A 124 -12.67 -13.11 -6.75
CA ASP A 124 -12.87 -12.35 -5.50
C ASP A 124 -11.51 -11.99 -4.87
N VAL A 125 -11.51 -11.00 -3.98
CA VAL A 125 -10.31 -10.50 -3.31
C VAL A 125 -10.04 -11.32 -2.05
N PRO A 126 -9.02 -12.20 -2.01
CA PRO A 126 -8.61 -12.82 -0.77
C PRO A 126 -8.02 -11.77 0.17
N VAL A 127 -8.31 -11.91 1.46
CA VAL A 127 -7.78 -11.05 2.51
C VAL A 127 -6.92 -11.91 3.42
N ALA A 128 -5.67 -11.52 3.63
CA ALA A 128 -4.73 -12.23 4.47
C ALA A 128 -4.72 -11.68 5.91
N ALA A 129 -4.43 -12.53 6.88
CA ALA A 129 -4.18 -12.07 8.25
C ALA A 129 -2.80 -11.41 8.30
N ILE A 130 -2.69 -10.26 8.94
CA ILE A 130 -1.38 -9.61 9.18
C ILE A 130 -0.45 -10.50 10.01
N SER A 131 -1.01 -11.45 10.77
CA SER A 131 -0.30 -12.47 11.56
C SER A 131 0.26 -13.62 10.70
N SER A 132 0.07 -13.59 9.38
CA SER A 132 0.65 -14.58 8.47
C SER A 132 2.18 -14.53 8.53
N THR A 133 2.82 -15.69 8.59
CA THR A 133 4.29 -15.81 8.58
C THR A 133 4.87 -15.77 7.18
N GLY A 134 4.06 -16.09 6.17
CA GLY A 134 4.43 -16.00 4.75
C GLY A 134 4.43 -14.57 4.20
N PRO A 135 5.01 -14.35 3.00
CA PRO A 135 5.05 -13.04 2.37
C PRO A 135 3.66 -12.60 1.90
N LEU A 136 3.18 -11.48 2.44
CA LEU A 136 1.85 -10.96 2.14
C LEU A 136 1.68 -10.44 0.70
N ASN A 137 2.79 -10.16 0.00
CA ASN A 137 2.86 -9.99 -1.45
C ASN A 137 1.89 -8.96 -2.04
N GLY A 138 1.64 -7.86 -1.33
CA GLY A 138 0.74 -6.81 -1.78
C GLY A 138 -0.74 -7.17 -1.73
N ALA A 139 -1.11 -8.26 -1.05
CA ALA A 139 -2.50 -8.63 -0.81
C ALA A 139 -3.22 -7.60 0.08
N LYS A 140 -4.55 -7.70 0.11
CA LYS A 140 -5.33 -7.07 1.18
C LYS A 140 -5.11 -7.82 2.48
N CYS A 141 -5.09 -7.11 3.60
CA CYS A 141 -4.89 -7.74 4.90
C CYS A 141 -5.68 -7.06 6.03
N ARG A 142 -5.84 -7.79 7.13
CA ARG A 142 -6.45 -7.30 8.38
C ARG A 142 -5.81 -7.91 9.63
N PRO A 143 -5.89 -7.24 10.78
CA PRO A 143 -5.76 -7.90 12.07
C PRO A 143 -6.85 -8.96 12.18
N TYR A 144 -6.44 -10.23 12.20
CA TYR A 144 -7.34 -11.36 12.30
C TYR A 144 -6.63 -12.51 13.04
N ARG A 145 -7.32 -13.20 13.94
CA ARG A 145 -6.78 -14.39 14.63
C ARG A 145 -6.49 -15.55 13.67
N GLY A 146 -7.13 -15.53 12.50
CA GLY A 146 -6.93 -16.52 11.46
C GLY A 146 -7.80 -17.76 11.69
N TRP A 147 -8.32 -18.30 10.60
CA TRP A 147 -8.71 -19.71 10.52
C TRP A 147 -8.10 -20.26 9.23
N ASN A 148 -7.44 -21.42 9.27
CA ASN A 148 -6.98 -22.10 8.05
C ASN A 148 -8.20 -22.65 7.29
N TRP A 149 -8.75 -21.87 6.36
CA TRP A 149 -9.78 -22.36 5.43
C TRP A 149 -9.19 -23.33 4.38
N ALA A 150 -7.88 -23.26 4.13
CA ALA A 150 -7.18 -24.22 3.30
C ALA A 150 -5.74 -24.34 3.79
N ASP A 151 -5.35 -25.53 4.25
CA ASP A 151 -3.95 -25.96 4.25
C ASP A 151 -3.49 -26.06 2.79
N ASN A 152 -3.29 -24.92 2.12
CA ASN A 152 -2.58 -24.87 0.85
C ASN A 152 -1.07 -24.78 1.15
N GLY A 153 -0.56 -25.84 1.78
CA GLY A 153 0.86 -26.10 2.00
C GLY A 153 1.63 -25.08 2.85
N ASP A 154 2.95 -25.28 2.86
CA ASP A 154 4.02 -24.60 3.63
C ASP A 154 4.14 -23.07 3.43
N SER A 155 3.14 -22.41 2.84
CA SER A 155 3.22 -20.99 2.46
C SER A 155 3.12 -20.01 3.64
N GLY A 156 2.63 -20.45 4.80
CA GLY A 156 2.50 -19.62 6.01
C GLY A 156 1.47 -18.47 5.91
N ILE A 157 0.66 -18.42 4.85
CA ILE A 157 -0.39 -17.40 4.66
C ILE A 157 -1.72 -17.88 5.24
N ARG A 158 -2.32 -17.07 6.11
CA ARG A 158 -3.65 -17.32 6.69
C ARG A 158 -4.66 -16.36 6.08
N LEU A 159 -5.84 -16.87 5.71
CA LEU A 159 -6.92 -16.02 5.21
C LEU A 159 -7.79 -15.47 6.35
N CYS A 160 -8.25 -14.24 6.16
CA CYS A 160 -9.26 -13.59 6.99
C CYS A 160 -10.64 -13.81 6.42
N ASP A 161 -11.57 -14.11 7.31
CA ASP A 161 -12.97 -13.89 6.99
C ASP A 161 -13.26 -12.38 7.01
N ALA A 162 -13.29 -11.79 5.82
CA ALA A 162 -13.48 -10.37 5.62
C ALA A 162 -14.94 -9.97 5.32
N HIS A 163 -15.93 -10.84 5.52
CA HIS A 163 -17.33 -10.48 5.24
C HIS A 163 -17.90 -9.49 6.26
N ARG A 164 -17.33 -9.42 7.47
CA ARG A 164 -17.73 -8.49 8.55
C ARG A 164 -16.75 -7.34 8.70
N LYS A 165 -17.08 -6.44 9.64
CA LYS A 165 -16.13 -5.46 10.20
C LYS A 165 -14.91 -6.19 10.80
N TRP A 166 -13.90 -5.44 11.20
CA TRP A 166 -12.79 -5.99 11.98
C TRP A 166 -13.33 -6.69 13.24
N GLU A 167 -12.68 -7.77 13.64
CA GLU A 167 -13.14 -8.55 14.79
C GLU A 167 -12.97 -7.79 16.11
N ASP A 168 -13.79 -8.16 17.09
CA ASP A 168 -13.62 -7.65 18.44
C ASP A 168 -12.25 -8.06 18.98
N GLY A 169 -11.52 -7.11 19.56
CA GLY A 169 -10.14 -7.34 19.99
C GLY A 169 -9.10 -7.30 18.86
N TRP A 170 -9.44 -6.84 17.65
CA TRP A 170 -8.45 -6.53 16.61
C TRP A 170 -7.25 -5.68 17.11
N PRO A 171 -7.42 -4.71 18.05
CA PRO A 171 -6.29 -3.91 18.51
C PRO A 171 -5.23 -4.76 19.19
N ASP A 172 -5.61 -5.78 19.96
CA ASP A 172 -4.66 -6.66 20.66
C ASP A 172 -3.87 -7.51 19.66
N ILE A 173 -4.52 -7.93 18.57
CA ILE A 173 -3.87 -8.72 17.51
C ILE A 173 -2.89 -7.84 16.75
N PHE A 174 -3.29 -6.63 16.40
CA PHE A 174 -2.39 -5.67 15.79
C PHE A 174 -1.21 -5.37 16.71
N ASP A 175 -1.46 -5.08 17.98
CA ASP A 175 -0.43 -4.72 18.96
C ASP A 175 0.56 -5.87 19.17
N HIS A 176 0.07 -7.12 19.19
CA HIS A 176 0.90 -8.32 19.27
C HIS A 176 1.79 -8.50 18.03
N VAL A 177 1.23 -8.36 16.82
CA VAL A 177 1.93 -8.62 15.56
C VAL A 177 2.85 -7.48 15.14
N ALA A 178 2.39 -6.23 15.29
CA ALA A 178 3.13 -5.02 14.91
C ALA A 178 4.18 -4.61 15.95
N GLY A 179 4.06 -5.13 17.17
CA GLY A 179 4.97 -4.85 18.27
C GLY A 179 4.68 -3.55 19.02
N SER A 180 5.33 -3.42 20.18
CA SER A 180 5.04 -2.38 21.18
C SER A 180 5.15 -0.94 20.65
N LYS A 181 6.10 -0.67 19.74
CA LYS A 181 6.30 0.67 19.17
C LYS A 181 5.10 1.13 18.35
N LEU A 182 4.59 0.27 17.46
CA LEU A 182 3.43 0.57 16.64
C LEU A 182 2.13 0.52 17.44
N ALA A 183 2.04 -0.40 18.41
CA ALA A 183 0.93 -0.46 19.37
C ALA A 183 0.77 0.86 20.14
N THR A 184 1.87 1.41 20.65
CA THR A 184 1.88 2.69 21.37
C THR A 184 1.36 3.82 20.49
N LYS A 185 1.79 3.86 19.22
CA LYS A 185 1.32 4.87 18.26
C LYS A 185 -0.16 4.70 17.93
N ARG A 186 -0.66 3.48 17.76
CA ARG A 186 -2.09 3.22 17.54
C ARG A 186 -2.94 3.71 18.71
N LYS A 187 -2.57 3.36 19.95
CA LYS A 187 -3.28 3.80 21.18
C LYS A 187 -3.30 5.33 21.30
N TRP A 188 -2.14 5.94 21.06
CA TRP A 188 -2.03 7.39 21.04
C TRP A 188 -2.94 8.03 19.98
N VAL A 189 -2.98 7.48 18.75
CA VAL A 189 -3.88 7.98 17.69
C VAL A 189 -5.35 7.82 18.06
N SER A 190 -5.75 6.72 18.70
CA SER A 190 -7.15 6.54 19.12
C SER A 190 -7.62 7.51 20.21
N GLU A 191 -6.69 8.14 20.92
CA GLU A 191 -6.96 9.09 22.01
C GLU A 191 -6.72 10.56 21.57
N LEU A 192 -6.35 10.80 20.31
CA LEU A 192 -6.06 12.14 19.80
C LEU A 192 -7.33 13.01 19.73
N SER A 193 -7.28 14.19 20.36
CA SER A 193 -8.24 15.25 20.05
C SER A 193 -7.96 15.86 18.67
N ILE A 194 -8.98 16.44 18.04
CA ILE A 194 -8.83 17.17 16.77
C ILE A 194 -7.77 18.27 16.91
N SER A 195 -7.80 19.03 18.01
CA SER A 195 -6.82 20.10 18.26
C SER A 195 -5.39 19.57 18.32
N ARG A 196 -5.18 18.41 18.94
CA ARG A 196 -3.86 17.78 19.02
C ARG A 196 -3.44 17.22 17.66
N CYS A 197 -4.34 16.55 16.94
CA CYS A 197 -4.09 16.09 15.58
C CYS A 197 -3.63 17.25 14.67
N VAL A 198 -4.33 18.39 14.70
CA VAL A 198 -3.97 19.57 13.91
C VAL A 198 -2.58 20.09 14.28
N ALA A 199 -2.29 20.20 15.59
CA ALA A 199 -0.98 20.65 16.05
C ALA A 199 0.16 19.74 15.58
N ASP A 200 -0.01 18.42 15.74
CA ASP A 200 0.98 17.43 15.34
C ASP A 200 1.15 17.36 13.81
N PHE A 201 0.05 17.49 13.07
CA PHE A 201 0.08 17.55 11.60
C PHE A 201 0.86 18.76 11.11
N GLU A 202 0.65 19.93 11.72
CA GLU A 202 1.38 21.15 11.38
C GLU A 202 2.86 21.07 11.73
N GLU A 203 3.21 20.43 12.86
CA GLU A 203 4.60 20.14 13.20
C GLU A 203 5.27 19.24 12.15
N MET A 204 4.59 18.18 11.72
CA MET A 204 5.05 17.30 10.65
C MET A 204 5.19 18.04 9.32
N ARG A 205 4.22 18.89 8.97
CA ARG A 205 4.24 19.69 7.74
C ARG A 205 5.45 20.62 7.68
N ARG A 206 5.84 21.25 8.80
CA ARG A 206 7.04 22.10 8.87
C ARG A 206 8.34 21.33 8.63
N ARG A 207 8.36 20.03 8.90
CA ARG A 207 9.53 19.17 8.67
C ARG A 207 9.55 18.58 7.26
N THR A 208 8.48 18.76 6.50
CA THR A 208 8.34 18.12 5.19
C THR A 208 8.59 19.15 4.08
N PRO A 209 9.61 18.95 3.23
CA PRO A 209 10.06 19.96 2.26
C PRO A 209 9.00 20.36 1.23
N LEU A 210 8.12 19.44 0.86
CA LEU A 210 6.99 19.69 -0.02
C LEU A 210 5.82 18.83 0.40
N TRP A 211 4.67 19.44 0.66
CA TRP A 211 3.48 18.73 1.10
C TRP A 211 2.21 19.43 0.60
N GLU A 212 1.56 18.84 -0.41
CA GLU A 212 0.31 19.33 -1.00
C GLU A 212 -0.89 18.55 -0.45
N VAL A 213 -1.65 19.17 0.45
CA VAL A 213 -2.81 18.55 1.13
C VAL A 213 -3.87 19.60 1.48
N PRO A 214 -5.12 19.18 1.73
CA PRO A 214 -6.12 20.04 2.38
C PRO A 214 -5.63 20.58 3.74
N LEU A 215 -6.31 21.62 4.25
CA LEU A 215 -6.02 22.16 5.58
C LEU A 215 -6.01 21.05 6.65
N ALA A 216 -5.10 21.15 7.61
CA ALA A 216 -4.91 20.14 8.66
C ALA A 216 -6.23 19.81 9.39
N VAL A 217 -7.06 20.82 9.65
CA VAL A 217 -8.38 20.63 10.27
C VAL A 217 -9.29 19.72 9.45
N ASN A 218 -9.26 19.83 8.11
CA ASN A 218 -10.06 18.96 7.25
C ASN A 218 -9.56 17.52 7.33
N VAL A 219 -8.24 17.32 7.28
CA VAL A 219 -7.63 15.99 7.40
C VAL A 219 -7.94 15.36 8.77
N CYS A 220 -7.84 16.14 9.85
CA CYS A 220 -8.06 15.66 11.21
C CYS A 220 -9.53 15.48 11.60
N SER A 221 -10.45 16.16 10.90
CA SER A 221 -11.90 15.99 11.10
C SER A 221 -12.48 14.88 10.23
N TYR A 222 -11.72 14.42 9.22
CA TYR A 222 -12.06 13.27 8.40
C TYR A 222 -12.08 12.01 9.27
N GLY A 223 -13.29 11.53 9.59
CA GLY A 223 -13.47 10.36 10.46
C GLY A 223 -14.18 10.68 11.78
N SER A 224 -14.16 11.94 12.24
CA SER A 224 -14.81 12.35 13.48
C SER A 224 -16.34 12.36 13.39
N ASP A 225 -16.89 12.61 12.19
CA ASP A 225 -18.33 12.53 11.90
C ASP A 225 -18.82 11.11 11.58
N SER A 226 -17.89 10.19 11.32
CA SER A 226 -18.19 8.78 11.12
C SER A 226 -17.86 8.03 12.41
N ALA A 227 -18.83 7.96 13.31
CA ALA A 227 -18.80 7.10 14.49
C ALA A 227 -18.35 5.68 14.09
N LEU A 228 -17.06 5.41 14.27
CA LEU A 228 -16.51 4.06 14.31
C LEU A 228 -16.75 3.53 15.72
N THR A 229 -18.03 3.27 16.00
CA THR A 229 -18.49 2.23 16.94
C THR A 229 -18.68 0.92 16.19
#